data_AF-A0A923BUG9-F1
#
_entry.id   AF-A0A923BUG9-F1
#
_cell.length_a   1.000
_cell.length_b   1.000
_cell.length_c   1.000
_cell.angle_alpha   90.00
_cell.angle_beta   90.00
_cell.angle_gamma   90.00
#
_symmetry.space_group_name_H-M   'P 1'
#
loop_
_entity.id
_entity.type
_entity.pdbx_description
1 polymer ?
#
loop_
_entity_poly.entity_id
_entity_poly.type
_entity_poly.pdbx_seq_one_letter_code
_entity_poly.pdbx_strand_id
1 'polypeptide(L)'
;MSIHLELRSYRGGDRHRHDYSQILLPMQGAMRLDVEGHRSVVSSNCVAIIPREHEHDFEPTADCSMLILDVEAGAFAGEAEPALLRDLVPSLTRVEPWLWRMFRQLGAEVEAGACRPSDAARMAMAGLQLVVPSAMPRPLSRAEGRVIDVARSHGAGRVAEMARTAGLGQSRFHALFRATTGQSPKQSQLTRLFDEAADRLVTTELPISEIAYALGYQNASSFNRQFKRRFGLTPSEFRAASGRDG
;
A
#
# COMPACT_ATOMS: atom_id res chain seq x y z
N MET A 1 -5.32 -23.47 -8.38
CA MET A 1 -5.71 -22.44 -9.37
C MET A 1 -4.44 -21.67 -9.64
N SER A 2 -4.01 -21.55 -10.90
CA SER A 2 -2.70 -20.99 -11.27
C SER A 2 -2.58 -19.47 -11.09
N ILE A 3 -3.55 -18.87 -10.39
CA ILE A 3 -3.57 -17.47 -9.99
C ILE A 3 -3.95 -17.42 -8.52
N HIS A 4 -3.07 -16.89 -7.71
CA HIS A 4 -3.29 -16.62 -6.29
C HIS A 4 -3.52 -15.13 -6.10
N LEU A 5 -4.46 -14.75 -5.22
CA LEU A 5 -4.73 -13.36 -4.88
C LEU A 5 -4.77 -13.21 -3.38
N GLU A 6 -4.15 -12.15 -2.87
CA GLU A 6 -4.19 -11.81 -1.45
C GLU A 6 -4.06 -10.31 -1.22
N LEU A 7 -4.56 -9.85 -0.07
CA LEU A 7 -4.25 -8.51 0.44
C LEU A 7 -3.07 -8.62 1.40
N ARG A 8 -1.98 -7.92 1.12
CA ARG A 8 -0.77 -7.92 1.95
C ARG A 8 -0.47 -6.53 2.48
N SER A 9 -0.23 -6.45 3.79
CA SER A 9 0.34 -5.26 4.44
C SER A 9 1.85 -5.41 4.54
N TYR A 10 2.59 -4.39 4.14
CA TYR A 10 4.05 -4.45 4.08
C TYR A 10 4.68 -3.66 5.23
N ARG A 11 5.60 -4.30 5.96
CA ARG A 11 6.43 -3.68 6.99
C ARG A 11 7.89 -4.06 6.73
N GLY A 12 8.72 -3.09 6.36
CA GLY A 12 10.12 -3.33 5.98
C GLY A 12 10.29 -3.61 4.48
N GLY A 13 11.55 -3.57 4.02
CA GLY A 13 11.90 -3.91 2.64
C GLY A 13 12.50 -5.32 2.57
N ASP A 14 12.44 -5.91 1.38
CA ASP A 14 13.04 -7.21 1.10
C ASP A 14 13.42 -7.30 -0.38
N ARG A 15 14.49 -8.06 -0.66
CA ARG A 15 15.02 -8.27 -2.01
C ARG A 15 14.92 -9.74 -2.37
N HIS A 16 14.17 -10.05 -3.42
CA HIS A 16 13.91 -11.44 -3.80
C HIS A 16 13.59 -11.60 -5.29
N ARG A 17 13.40 -12.86 -5.70
CA ARG A 17 13.02 -13.32 -7.03
C ARG A 17 12.08 -14.51 -6.89
N HIS A 18 11.11 -14.63 -7.79
CA HIS A 18 10.15 -15.72 -7.83
C HIS A 18 9.88 -16.19 -9.28
N ASP A 19 9.36 -17.40 -9.44
CA ASP A 19 9.11 -18.09 -10.71
C ASP A 19 7.72 -17.81 -11.32
N TYR A 20 6.86 -17.07 -10.60
CA TYR A 20 5.57 -16.55 -11.07
C TYR A 20 5.64 -15.06 -11.43
N SER A 21 4.68 -14.53 -12.18
CA SER A 21 4.56 -13.08 -12.40
C SER A 21 3.69 -12.48 -11.30
N GLN A 22 4.14 -11.38 -10.69
CA GLN A 22 3.41 -10.70 -9.62
C GLN A 22 2.82 -9.38 -10.12
N ILE A 23 1.55 -9.15 -9.81
CA ILE A 23 0.82 -7.91 -10.11
C ILE A 23 0.50 -7.22 -8.79
N LEU A 24 0.90 -5.95 -8.68
CA LEU A 24 0.70 -5.14 -7.49
C LEU A 24 -0.33 -4.04 -7.74
N LEU A 25 -1.38 -4.02 -6.91
CA LEU A 25 -2.46 -3.04 -6.91
C LEU A 25 -2.45 -2.27 -5.57
N PRO A 26 -2.07 -0.98 -5.53
CA PRO A 26 -1.77 -0.29 -4.26
C PRO A 26 -2.97 0.21 -3.47
N MET A 27 -3.49 -0.57 -2.53
CA MET A 27 -4.72 -0.27 -1.79
C MET A 27 -4.57 0.96 -0.88
N GLN A 28 -3.42 1.07 -0.22
CA GLN A 28 -3.06 2.19 0.64
C GLN A 28 -1.54 2.41 0.63
N GLY A 29 -1.12 3.65 0.90
CA GLY A 29 0.28 4.03 0.97
C GLY A 29 0.97 4.03 -0.39
N ALA A 30 2.30 3.90 -0.34
CA ALA A 30 3.14 3.78 -1.53
C ALA A 30 4.32 2.87 -1.27
N MET A 31 4.90 2.35 -2.34
CA MET A 31 6.08 1.49 -2.31
C MET A 31 7.06 1.99 -3.35
N ARG A 32 8.31 2.24 -2.94
CA ARG A 32 9.40 2.34 -3.90
C ARG A 32 9.75 0.92 -4.34
N LEU A 33 9.80 0.70 -5.65
CA LEU A 33 10.07 -0.59 -6.25
C LEU A 33 11.27 -0.45 -7.18
N ASP A 34 12.28 -1.28 -7.00
CA ASP A 34 13.46 -1.38 -7.85
C ASP A 34 13.43 -2.77 -8.51
N VAL A 35 13.24 -2.82 -9.83
CA VAL A 35 13.31 -4.06 -10.60
C VAL A 35 14.52 -3.96 -11.52
N GLU A 36 15.54 -4.78 -11.26
CA GLU A 36 16.79 -4.81 -12.03
C GLU A 36 17.43 -3.42 -12.26
N GLY A 37 17.42 -2.56 -11.25
CA GLY A 37 17.98 -1.20 -11.30
C GLY A 37 17.00 -0.12 -11.73
N HIS A 38 15.77 -0.48 -12.12
CA HIS A 38 14.74 0.45 -12.56
C HIS A 38 13.85 0.86 -11.39
N ARG A 39 14.17 2.01 -10.78
CA ARG A 39 13.41 2.55 -9.64
C ARG A 39 12.15 3.28 -10.05
N SER A 40 11.05 2.87 -9.45
CA SER A 40 9.71 3.45 -9.60
C SER A 40 9.04 3.66 -8.23
N VAL A 41 7.89 4.35 -8.23
CA VAL A 41 7.01 4.42 -7.06
C VAL A 41 5.63 3.92 -7.45
N VAL A 42 5.21 2.89 -6.75
CA VAL A 42 3.94 2.20 -6.86
C VAL A 42 2.99 2.80 -5.81
N SER A 43 1.92 3.47 -6.26
CA SER A 43 0.97 4.19 -5.40
C SER A 43 -0.43 4.19 -6.02
N SER A 44 -1.40 4.93 -5.44
CA SER A 44 -2.78 4.92 -5.96
C SER A 44 -2.88 5.17 -7.48
N ASN A 45 -3.87 4.54 -8.12
CA ASN A 45 -4.18 4.66 -9.56
C ASN A 45 -3.11 4.08 -10.51
N CYS A 46 -2.32 3.10 -10.07
CA CYS A 46 -1.46 2.34 -10.97
C CYS A 46 -1.48 0.84 -10.67
N VAL A 47 -1.04 0.06 -11.65
CA VAL A 47 -0.80 -1.38 -11.58
C VAL A 47 0.67 -1.59 -11.85
N ALA A 48 1.40 -2.21 -10.93
CA ALA A 48 2.78 -2.62 -11.16
C ALA A 48 2.83 -4.10 -11.55
N ILE A 49 3.78 -4.46 -12.39
CA ILE A 49 4.02 -5.84 -12.80
C ILE A 49 5.49 -6.14 -12.59
N ILE A 50 5.72 -7.22 -11.88
CA ILE A 50 7.02 -7.83 -11.67
C ILE A 50 6.95 -9.18 -12.38
N PRO A 51 7.50 -9.31 -13.59
CA PRO A 51 7.50 -10.57 -14.30
C PRO A 51 8.31 -11.62 -13.52
N ARG A 52 8.00 -12.89 -13.77
CA ARG A 52 8.81 -14.00 -13.25
C ARG A 52 10.28 -13.84 -13.55
N GLU A 53 11.11 -14.42 -12.69
CA GLU A 53 12.57 -14.45 -12.77
C GLU A 53 13.27 -13.08 -12.73
N HIS A 54 12.55 -11.98 -12.47
CA HIS A 54 13.15 -10.67 -12.28
C HIS A 54 13.45 -10.43 -10.80
N GLU A 55 14.71 -10.10 -10.52
CA GLU A 55 15.11 -9.70 -9.18
C GLU A 55 14.59 -8.29 -8.87
N HIS A 56 13.99 -8.15 -7.70
CA HIS A 56 13.43 -6.88 -7.27
C HIS A 56 13.59 -6.65 -5.77
N ASP A 57 13.65 -5.37 -5.42
CA ASP A 57 13.67 -4.86 -4.05
C ASP A 57 12.53 -3.86 -3.88
N PHE A 58 11.93 -3.85 -2.70
CA PHE A 58 10.82 -2.97 -2.40
C PHE A 58 10.96 -2.29 -1.05
N GLU A 59 10.43 -1.07 -1.01
CA GLU A 59 10.60 -0.15 0.10
C GLU A 59 9.24 0.54 0.39
N PRO A 60 8.41 -0.03 1.28
CA PRO A 60 7.05 0.45 1.53
C PRO A 60 7.02 1.67 2.44
N THR A 61 5.99 2.52 2.33
CA THR A 61 5.58 3.42 3.42
C THR A 61 4.95 2.61 4.55
N ALA A 62 4.89 3.19 5.75
CA ALA A 62 4.39 2.48 6.93
C ALA A 62 2.92 2.01 6.81
N ASP A 63 2.11 2.68 5.99
CA ASP A 63 0.70 2.34 5.73
C ASP A 63 0.48 1.57 4.42
N CYS A 64 1.55 1.00 3.86
CA CYS A 64 1.52 0.37 2.56
C CYS A 64 0.77 -0.97 2.61
N SER A 65 -0.33 -1.04 1.86
CA SER A 65 -1.05 -2.28 1.59
C SER A 65 -1.30 -2.45 0.09
N MET A 66 -1.17 -3.68 -0.38
CA MET A 66 -1.27 -4.04 -1.79
C MET A 66 -2.22 -5.22 -1.92
N LEU A 67 -3.10 -5.18 -2.93
CA LEU A 67 -3.73 -6.37 -3.46
C LEU A 67 -2.74 -6.98 -4.45
N ILE A 68 -2.37 -8.23 -4.22
CA ILE A 68 -1.34 -8.94 -4.97
C ILE A 68 -2.01 -10.04 -5.77
N LEU A 69 -1.61 -10.19 -7.03
CA LEU A 69 -1.91 -11.37 -7.81
C LEU A 69 -0.61 -12.05 -8.23
N ASP A 70 -0.43 -13.29 -7.81
CA ASP A 70 0.66 -14.15 -8.26
C ASP A 70 0.11 -15.04 -9.38
N VAL A 71 0.68 -14.93 -10.57
CA VAL A 71 0.23 -15.58 -11.80
C VAL A 71 1.30 -16.58 -12.23
N GLU A 72 1.00 -17.86 -12.09
CA GLU A 72 1.90 -18.95 -12.51
C GLU A 72 2.00 -19.04 -14.04
N ALA A 73 3.06 -19.67 -14.53
CA ALA A 73 3.21 -19.96 -15.95
C ALA A 73 2.04 -20.82 -16.47
N GLY A 74 1.46 -20.42 -17.61
CA GLY A 74 0.35 -21.17 -18.22
C GLY A 74 -1.01 -20.95 -17.55
N ALA A 75 -1.14 -19.99 -16.64
CA ALA A 75 -2.39 -19.73 -15.90
C ALA A 75 -3.63 -19.48 -16.76
N PHE A 76 -3.45 -19.08 -18.01
CA PHE A 76 -4.55 -18.75 -18.92
C PHE A 76 -5.05 -19.94 -19.75
N ALA A 77 -4.31 -21.04 -19.91
CA ALA A 77 -4.75 -22.28 -20.56
C ALA A 77 -5.73 -22.16 -21.76
N GLY A 78 -5.54 -21.18 -22.65
CA GLY A 78 -6.40 -20.92 -23.84
C GLY A 78 -7.39 -19.75 -23.70
N GLU A 79 -7.47 -19.13 -22.52
CA GLU A 79 -8.16 -17.86 -22.28
C GLU A 79 -7.28 -16.67 -22.69
N ALA A 80 -7.92 -15.50 -22.87
CA ALA A 80 -7.21 -14.29 -23.25
C ALA A 80 -6.31 -13.78 -22.10
N GLU A 81 -5.00 -13.71 -22.34
CA GLU A 81 -4.06 -13.10 -21.40
C GLU A 81 -4.14 -11.55 -21.47
N PRO A 82 -4.22 -10.86 -20.30
CA PRO A 82 -4.14 -9.40 -20.26
C PRO A 82 -2.91 -8.87 -20.99
N ALA A 83 -3.07 -7.80 -21.77
CA ALA A 83 -1.98 -7.23 -22.56
C ALA A 83 -0.72 -6.91 -21.73
N LEU A 84 -0.93 -6.54 -20.47
CA LEU A 84 0.12 -6.19 -19.52
C LEU A 84 1.04 -7.36 -19.10
N LEU A 85 0.62 -8.61 -19.28
CA LEU A 85 1.42 -9.79 -18.95
C LEU A 85 2.19 -10.38 -20.15
N ARG A 86 1.85 -9.99 -21.38
CA ARG A 86 2.33 -10.65 -22.60
C ARG A 86 3.83 -10.45 -22.85
N ASP A 87 4.33 -9.24 -22.62
CA ASP A 87 5.71 -8.87 -22.98
C ASP A 87 6.72 -9.24 -21.87
N LEU A 88 6.24 -9.67 -20.69
CA LEU A 88 7.05 -10.07 -19.53
C LEU A 88 8.15 -9.06 -19.17
N VAL A 89 7.87 -7.78 -19.36
CA VAL A 89 8.73 -6.67 -18.93
C VAL A 89 8.18 -6.06 -17.65
N PRO A 90 9.05 -5.62 -16.72
CA PRO A 90 8.64 -4.80 -15.61
C PRO A 90 7.88 -3.58 -16.14
N SER A 91 6.71 -3.31 -15.57
CA SER A 91 5.92 -2.16 -15.99
C SER A 91 5.12 -1.59 -14.83
N LEU A 92 4.78 -0.31 -14.96
CA LEU A 92 3.91 0.37 -14.02
C LEU A 92 2.95 1.26 -14.80
N THR A 93 1.72 0.81 -14.91
CA THR A 93 0.72 1.37 -15.81
C THR A 93 -0.31 2.16 -15.01
N ARG A 94 -0.61 3.39 -15.44
CA ARG A 94 -1.71 4.16 -14.85
C ARG A 94 -3.04 3.53 -15.24
N VAL A 95 -3.93 3.45 -14.27
CA VAL A 95 -5.30 2.96 -14.49
C VAL A 95 -6.31 4.08 -14.35
N GLU A 96 -7.39 3.95 -15.11
CA GLU A 96 -8.52 4.87 -15.01
C GLU A 96 -9.10 4.87 -13.59
N PRO A 97 -9.52 6.04 -13.05
CA PRO A 97 -9.98 6.13 -11.67
C PRO A 97 -11.16 5.21 -11.32
N TRP A 98 -12.05 4.93 -12.27
CA TRP A 98 -13.18 4.04 -12.06
C TRP A 98 -12.73 2.57 -11.93
N LEU A 99 -11.76 2.15 -12.74
CA LEU A 99 -11.22 0.79 -12.72
C LEU A 99 -10.41 0.56 -11.43
N TRP A 100 -9.65 1.57 -11.03
CA TRP A 100 -8.99 1.59 -9.73
C TRP A 100 -9.97 1.42 -8.56
N ARG A 101 -11.10 2.15 -8.57
CA ARG A 101 -12.14 2.00 -7.54
C ARG A 101 -12.70 0.59 -7.47
N MET A 102 -12.86 -0.08 -8.61
CA MET A 102 -13.29 -1.47 -8.66
C MET A 102 -12.27 -2.39 -7.98
N PHE A 103 -10.98 -2.29 -8.31
CA PHE A 103 -9.93 -3.09 -7.64
C PHE A 103 -9.87 -2.82 -6.13
N ARG A 104 -10.06 -1.57 -5.71
CA ARG A 104 -10.13 -1.21 -4.29
C ARG A 104 -11.32 -1.83 -3.58
N GLN A 105 -12.50 -1.80 -4.20
CA GLN A 105 -13.67 -2.47 -3.62
C GLN A 105 -13.41 -3.96 -3.49
N LEU A 106 -12.83 -4.57 -4.53
CA LEU A 106 -12.50 -5.99 -4.51
C LEU A 106 -11.54 -6.35 -3.37
N GLY A 107 -10.48 -5.56 -3.17
CA GLY A 107 -9.57 -5.74 -2.04
C GLY A 107 -10.28 -5.64 -0.68
N ALA A 108 -11.21 -4.70 -0.53
CA ALA A 108 -12.01 -4.55 0.69
C ALA A 108 -12.96 -5.75 0.93
N GLU A 109 -13.59 -6.31 -0.11
CA GLU A 109 -14.44 -7.50 0.03
C GLU A 109 -13.64 -8.75 0.41
N VAL A 110 -12.41 -8.87 -0.11
CA VAL A 110 -11.48 -9.95 0.27
C VAL A 110 -11.05 -9.80 1.72
N GLU A 111 -10.68 -8.58 2.14
CA GLU A 111 -10.32 -8.28 3.53
C GLU A 111 -11.47 -8.56 4.50
N ALA A 112 -12.71 -8.25 4.10
CA ALA A 112 -13.90 -8.51 4.89
C ALA A 112 -14.33 -9.99 4.91
N GLY A 113 -13.68 -10.86 4.13
CA GLY A 113 -14.05 -12.27 3.98
C GLY A 113 -15.37 -12.49 3.22
N ALA A 114 -15.89 -11.47 2.54
CA ALA A 114 -17.13 -11.52 1.79
C ALA A 114 -16.96 -12.18 0.39
N CYS A 115 -15.73 -12.20 -0.12
CA CYS A 115 -15.39 -12.81 -1.40
C CYS A 115 -14.25 -13.82 -1.25
N ARG A 116 -14.36 -14.99 -1.90
CA ARG A 116 -13.26 -15.95 -1.95
C ARG A 116 -12.11 -15.37 -2.76
N PRO A 117 -10.84 -15.50 -2.32
CA PRO A 117 -9.70 -14.97 -3.07
C PRO A 117 -9.62 -15.45 -4.52
N SER A 118 -10.04 -16.68 -4.80
CA SER A 118 -10.10 -17.23 -6.16
C SER A 118 -11.11 -16.52 -7.06
N ASP A 119 -12.28 -16.17 -6.53
CA ASP A 119 -13.32 -15.47 -7.32
C ASP A 119 -12.90 -14.01 -7.53
N ALA A 120 -12.31 -13.40 -6.50
CA ALA A 120 -11.70 -12.09 -6.61
C ALA A 120 -10.58 -12.06 -7.66
N ALA A 121 -9.71 -13.08 -7.69
CA ALA A 121 -8.65 -13.18 -8.68
C ALA A 121 -9.23 -13.11 -10.10
N ARG A 122 -10.28 -13.88 -10.40
CA ARG A 122 -10.94 -13.84 -11.72
C ARG A 122 -11.52 -12.47 -12.05
N MET A 123 -12.17 -11.82 -11.10
CA MET A 123 -12.72 -10.47 -11.30
C MET A 123 -11.61 -9.43 -11.54
N ALA A 124 -10.51 -9.53 -10.79
CA ALA A 124 -9.35 -8.68 -11.00
C ALA A 124 -8.74 -8.92 -12.39
N MET A 125 -8.58 -10.17 -12.81
CA MET A 125 -8.07 -10.52 -14.14
C MET A 125 -8.97 -9.99 -15.26
N ALA A 126 -10.29 -10.08 -15.12
CA ALA A 126 -11.22 -9.48 -16.07
C ALA A 126 -11.05 -7.95 -16.15
N GLY A 127 -10.86 -7.29 -15.01
CA GLY A 127 -10.54 -5.86 -14.95
C GLY A 127 -9.22 -5.51 -15.63
N LEU A 128 -8.20 -6.35 -15.45
CA LEU A 128 -6.87 -6.17 -16.04
C LEU A 128 -6.88 -6.28 -17.57
N GLN A 129 -7.89 -6.91 -18.19
CA GLN A 129 -8.08 -6.87 -19.64
C GLN A 129 -8.34 -5.45 -20.19
N LEU A 130 -8.85 -4.56 -19.33
CA LEU A 130 -9.18 -3.18 -19.70
C LEU A 130 -8.00 -2.22 -19.48
N VAL A 131 -6.90 -2.71 -18.90
CA VAL A 131 -5.69 -1.93 -18.68
C VAL A 131 -4.84 -1.96 -19.95
N VAL A 132 -4.68 -0.79 -20.56
CA VAL A 132 -3.78 -0.62 -21.70
C VAL A 132 -2.37 -0.37 -21.16
N PRO A 133 -1.39 -1.24 -21.46
CA PRO A 133 -0.02 -1.04 -21.03
C PRO A 133 0.49 0.32 -21.51
N SER A 134 1.06 1.08 -20.59
CA SER A 134 1.83 2.27 -20.92
C SER A 134 3.30 1.94 -20.73
N ALA A 135 4.18 2.53 -21.56
CA ALA A 135 5.61 2.43 -21.35
C ALA A 135 5.98 2.77 -19.90
N MET A 136 7.07 2.14 -19.42
CA MET A 136 7.60 2.32 -18.07
C MET A 136 7.41 3.77 -17.59
N PRO A 137 6.81 3.98 -16.41
CA PRO A 137 6.63 5.33 -15.92
C PRO A 137 7.99 5.98 -15.82
N ARG A 138 7.98 7.29 -16.11
CA ARG A 138 9.15 8.15 -16.00
C ARG A 138 9.95 7.77 -14.74
N PRO A 139 11.29 7.60 -14.86
CA PRO A 139 12.14 7.31 -13.71
C PRO A 139 11.80 8.21 -12.53
N LEU A 140 11.81 7.63 -11.33
CA LEU A 140 11.50 8.36 -10.11
C LEU A 140 12.36 9.64 -10.05
N SER A 141 11.72 10.82 -10.02
CA SER A 141 12.50 12.04 -9.91
C SER A 141 13.17 12.10 -8.54
N ARG A 142 14.28 12.83 -8.46
CA ARG A 142 14.94 13.10 -7.17
C ARG A 142 13.98 13.73 -6.16
N ALA A 143 13.00 14.52 -6.60
CA ALA A 143 12.02 15.15 -5.71
C ALA A 143 10.99 14.14 -5.17
N GLU A 144 10.48 13.25 -6.02
CA GLU A 144 9.59 12.15 -5.61
C GLU A 144 10.33 11.17 -4.69
N GLY A 145 11.61 10.88 -4.98
CA GLY A 145 12.50 10.10 -4.13
C GLY A 145 12.59 10.67 -2.71
N ARG A 146 12.91 11.96 -2.57
CA ARG A 146 12.96 12.62 -1.25
C ARG A 146 11.60 12.66 -0.54
N VAL A 147 10.51 12.80 -1.30
CA VAL A 147 9.15 12.78 -0.74
C VAL A 147 8.83 11.42 -0.13
N ILE A 148 9.12 10.32 -0.84
CA ILE A 148 8.86 8.98 -0.32
C ILE A 148 9.83 8.61 0.81
N ASP A 149 11.08 9.10 0.79
CA ASP A 149 11.99 8.98 1.94
C ASP A 149 11.40 9.61 3.19
N VAL A 150 10.85 10.83 3.09
CA VAL A 150 10.19 11.50 4.21
C VAL A 150 8.93 10.77 4.67
N ALA A 151 8.16 10.17 3.74
CA ALA A 151 7.01 9.34 4.08
C ALA A 151 7.43 8.07 4.85
N ARG A 152 8.56 7.46 4.47
CA ARG A 152 9.15 6.27 5.08
C ARG A 152 9.84 6.55 6.42
N SER A 153 10.55 7.67 6.56
CA SER A 153 11.35 8.01 7.73
C SER A 153 10.52 8.46 8.94
N HIS A 154 9.23 8.12 8.95
CA HIS A 154 8.29 8.41 10.03
C HIS A 154 8.09 9.89 10.33
N GLY A 155 8.48 10.79 9.40
CA GLY A 155 8.40 12.26 9.49
C GLY A 155 7.72 12.80 10.75
N ALA A 156 8.48 12.84 11.84
CA ALA A 156 8.03 13.43 13.09
C ALA A 156 8.04 14.96 12.93
N GLY A 157 7.06 15.63 13.54
CA GLY A 157 7.00 17.09 13.53
C GLY A 157 6.02 17.68 12.52
N ARG A 158 6.14 18.99 12.28
CA ARG A 158 5.16 19.73 11.46
C ARG A 158 5.39 19.46 9.97
N VAL A 159 4.34 19.55 9.15
CA VAL A 159 4.42 19.43 7.68
C VAL A 159 5.48 20.38 7.08
N ALA A 160 5.68 21.55 7.69
CA ALA A 160 6.73 22.49 7.30
C ALA A 160 8.15 21.90 7.41
N GLU A 161 8.39 21.03 8.39
CA GLU A 161 9.70 20.40 8.64
C GLU A 161 9.92 19.27 7.65
N MET A 162 8.90 18.45 7.41
CA MET A 162 8.89 17.44 6.35
C MET A 162 9.23 18.04 4.98
N ALA A 163 8.64 19.20 4.67
CA ALA A 163 8.93 19.93 3.43
C ALA A 163 10.40 20.38 3.37
N ARG A 164 10.95 20.92 4.47
CA ARG A 164 12.38 21.29 4.56
C ARG A 164 13.29 20.07 4.40
N THR A 165 12.99 18.94 5.04
CA THR A 165 13.75 17.68 4.89
C THR A 165 13.74 17.19 3.45
N ALA A 166 12.61 17.33 2.75
CA ALA A 166 12.51 17.01 1.32
C ALA A 166 13.18 18.08 0.42
N GLY A 167 13.69 19.19 0.95
CA GLY A 167 14.24 20.30 0.17
C GLY A 167 13.21 20.95 -0.74
N LEU A 168 11.95 21.08 -0.28
CA LEU A 168 10.83 21.62 -1.04
C LEU A 168 10.09 22.70 -0.25
N GLY A 169 9.53 23.69 -0.94
CA GLY A 169 8.56 24.61 -0.33
C GLY A 169 7.27 23.87 0.05
N GLN A 170 6.57 24.33 1.10
CA GLN A 170 5.41 23.61 1.67
C GLN A 170 4.32 23.28 0.66
N SER A 171 3.93 24.23 -0.20
CA SER A 171 2.88 24.00 -1.21
C SER A 171 3.30 22.94 -2.24
N ARG A 172 4.54 23.00 -2.71
CA ARG A 172 5.11 22.01 -3.65
C ARG A 172 5.25 20.65 -2.99
N PHE A 173 5.72 20.60 -1.74
CA PHE A 173 5.81 19.38 -0.95
C PHE A 173 4.44 18.74 -0.79
N HIS A 174 3.42 19.49 -0.38
CA HIS A 174 2.07 18.96 -0.19
C HIS A 174 1.49 18.38 -1.49
N ALA A 175 1.62 19.11 -2.61
CA ALA A 175 1.16 18.64 -3.92
C ALA A 175 1.90 17.38 -4.38
N LEU A 176 3.23 17.39 -4.29
CA LEU A 176 4.04 16.24 -4.73
C LEU A 176 3.87 15.03 -3.82
N PHE A 177 3.78 15.23 -2.50
CA PHE A 177 3.52 14.18 -1.54
C PHE A 177 2.20 13.48 -1.85
N ARG A 178 1.11 14.24 -2.03
CA ARG A 178 -0.18 13.65 -2.42
C ARG A 178 -0.15 12.95 -3.77
N ALA A 179 0.56 13.49 -4.74
CA ALA A 179 0.72 12.87 -6.06
C ALA A 179 1.56 11.57 -6.00
N THR A 180 2.48 11.46 -5.04
CA THR A 180 3.42 10.32 -4.91
C THR A 180 2.90 9.23 -3.98
N THR A 181 2.18 9.59 -2.91
CA THR A 181 1.75 8.67 -1.85
C THR A 181 0.23 8.43 -1.82
N GLY A 182 -0.53 9.15 -2.65
CA GLY A 182 -2.00 9.09 -2.67
C GLY A 182 -2.69 9.85 -1.52
N GLN A 183 -1.96 10.32 -0.51
CA GLN A 183 -2.52 10.99 0.67
C GLN A 183 -1.82 12.32 0.98
N SER A 184 -2.47 13.22 1.73
CA SER A 184 -1.76 14.41 2.23
C SER A 184 -0.73 14.03 3.31
N PRO A 185 0.32 14.85 3.53
CA PRO A 185 1.30 14.61 4.59
C PRO A 185 0.67 14.39 5.97
N LYS A 186 -0.35 15.19 6.31
CA LYS A 186 -1.06 15.09 7.59
C LYS A 186 -1.87 13.79 7.72
N GLN A 187 -2.50 13.34 6.63
CA GLN A 187 -3.21 12.05 6.62
C GLN A 187 -2.23 10.90 6.83
N SER A 188 -1.10 10.88 6.11
CA SER A 188 -0.06 9.87 6.29
C SER A 188 0.50 9.85 7.72
N GLN A 189 0.73 11.01 8.34
CA GLN A 189 1.12 11.09 9.75
C GLN A 189 0.06 10.49 10.69
N LEU A 190 -1.22 10.80 10.49
CA LEU A 190 -2.30 10.26 11.31
C LEU A 190 -2.46 8.75 11.13
N THR A 191 -2.38 8.25 9.90
CA THR A 191 -2.43 6.82 9.62
C THR A 191 -1.35 6.08 10.40
N ARG A 192 -0.08 6.53 10.30
CA ARG A 192 1.03 5.95 11.05
C ARG A 192 0.83 5.98 12.56
N LEU A 193 0.37 7.10 13.09
CA LEU A 193 0.08 7.24 14.52
C LEU A 193 -0.93 6.18 14.98
N PHE A 194 -1.96 5.93 14.19
CA PHE A 194 -2.99 4.96 14.52
C PHE A 194 -2.55 3.51 14.31
N ASP A 195 -1.71 3.24 13.33
CA ASP A 195 -1.12 1.92 13.12
C ASP A 195 -0.17 1.57 14.26
N GLU A 196 0.66 2.52 14.72
CA GLU A 196 1.49 2.36 15.92
C GLU A 196 0.64 2.14 17.18
N ALA A 197 -0.50 2.84 17.29
CA ALA A 197 -1.43 2.63 18.39
C ALA A 197 -2.02 1.21 18.38
N ALA A 198 -2.46 0.73 17.21
CA ALA A 198 -2.98 -0.61 17.04
C ALA A 198 -1.93 -1.67 17.39
N ASP A 199 -0.69 -1.48 16.94
CA ASP A 199 0.44 -2.36 17.24
C ASP A 199 0.70 -2.43 18.75
N ARG A 200 0.80 -1.29 19.44
CA ARG A 200 0.97 -1.23 20.90
C ARG A 200 -0.21 -1.84 21.66
N LEU A 201 -1.44 -1.71 21.15
CA LEU A 201 -2.63 -2.29 21.78
C LEU A 201 -2.60 -3.82 21.80
N VAL A 202 -1.99 -4.43 20.77
CA VAL A 202 -1.89 -5.89 20.60
C VAL A 202 -0.63 -6.46 21.24
N THR A 203 0.49 -5.75 21.14
CA THR A 203 1.80 -6.25 21.60
C THR A 203 2.14 -5.91 23.05
N THR A 204 1.37 -5.04 23.69
CA THR A 204 1.64 -4.58 25.07
C THR A 204 0.40 -4.56 25.95
N GLU A 205 0.61 -4.69 27.25
CA GLU A 205 -0.44 -4.54 28.27
C GLU A 205 -0.63 -3.08 28.74
N LEU A 206 0.04 -2.11 28.11
CA LEU A 206 -0.01 -0.70 28.53
C LEU A 206 -1.46 -0.19 28.63
N PRO A 207 -1.81 0.61 29.64
CA PRO A 207 -3.10 1.26 29.69
C PRO A 207 -3.37 2.08 28.42
N ILE A 208 -4.61 2.04 27.91
CA ILE A 208 -5.01 2.79 26.70
C ILE A 208 -4.72 4.28 26.84
N SER A 209 -4.86 4.83 28.05
CA SER A 209 -4.49 6.21 28.37
C SER A 209 -3.01 6.49 28.14
N GLU A 210 -2.12 5.60 28.56
CA GLU A 210 -0.67 5.76 28.35
C GLU A 210 -0.30 5.68 26.88
N ILE A 211 -0.90 4.77 26.13
CA ILE A 211 -0.73 4.71 24.67
C ILE A 211 -1.19 6.03 24.02
N ALA A 212 -2.34 6.57 24.42
CA ALA A 212 -2.83 7.84 23.92
C ALA A 212 -1.87 9.00 24.22
N TYR A 213 -1.37 9.10 25.45
CA TYR A 213 -0.43 10.15 25.84
C TYR A 213 0.90 10.05 25.12
N ALA A 214 1.45 8.83 24.96
CA ALA A 214 2.68 8.60 24.21
C ALA A 214 2.58 9.05 22.75
N LEU A 215 1.37 8.97 22.16
CA LEU A 215 1.07 9.42 20.81
C LEU A 215 0.68 10.91 20.72
N GLY A 216 0.81 11.67 21.81
CA GLY A 216 0.60 13.12 21.83
C GLY A 216 -0.86 13.57 22.01
N TYR A 217 -1.77 12.68 22.41
CA TYR A 217 -3.14 13.06 22.75
C TYR A 217 -3.20 13.63 24.17
N GLN A 218 -3.88 14.77 24.35
CA GLN A 218 -4.06 15.38 25.67
C GLN A 218 -5.10 14.64 26.54
N ASN A 219 -5.97 13.82 25.94
CA ASN A 219 -6.91 12.98 26.66
C ASN A 219 -7.26 11.70 25.89
N ALA A 220 -7.47 10.62 26.64
CA ALA A 220 -7.83 9.31 26.09
C ALA A 220 -9.16 9.32 25.34
N SER A 221 -10.13 10.15 25.75
CA SER A 221 -11.44 10.24 25.09
C SER A 221 -11.35 10.69 23.62
N SER A 222 -10.46 11.65 23.32
CA SER A 222 -10.22 12.12 21.96
C SER A 222 -9.50 11.08 21.12
N PHE A 223 -8.57 10.33 21.72
CA PHE A 223 -7.93 9.19 21.07
C PHE A 223 -8.95 8.09 20.76
N ASN A 224 -9.74 7.64 21.73
CA ASN A 224 -10.75 6.60 21.57
C ASN A 224 -11.74 6.91 20.44
N ARG A 225 -12.24 8.15 20.38
CA ARG A 225 -13.17 8.58 19.32
C ARG A 225 -12.54 8.50 17.93
N GLN A 226 -11.29 8.92 17.80
CA GLN A 226 -10.61 8.90 16.50
C GLN A 226 -10.16 7.50 16.10
N PHE A 227 -9.71 6.69 17.06
CA PHE A 227 -9.37 5.28 16.86
C PHE A 227 -10.60 4.51 16.37
N LYS A 228 -11.75 4.66 17.06
CA LYS A 228 -13.02 4.03 16.64
C LYS A 228 -13.46 4.46 15.25
N ARG A 229 -13.30 5.74 14.91
CA ARG A 229 -13.61 6.22 13.55
C ARG A 229 -12.73 5.56 12.48
N ARG A 230 -11.48 5.22 12.82
CA ARG A 230 -10.50 4.64 11.87
C ARG A 230 -10.61 3.12 11.73
N PHE A 231 -10.87 2.42 12.83
CA PHE A 231 -10.85 0.94 12.90
C PHE A 231 -12.23 0.31 13.12
N GLY A 232 -13.30 1.12 13.29
CA GLY A 232 -14.63 0.63 13.63
C GLY A 232 -14.81 0.20 15.09
N LEU A 233 -13.72 -0.18 15.75
CA LEU A 233 -13.66 -0.65 17.13
C LEU A 233 -13.01 0.39 18.06
N THR A 234 -13.46 0.47 19.30
CA THR A 234 -12.73 1.19 20.35
C THR A 234 -11.39 0.50 20.64
N PRO A 235 -10.37 1.20 21.19
CA PRO A 235 -9.10 0.59 21.56
C PRO A 235 -9.25 -0.66 22.45
N SER A 236 -10.18 -0.63 23.40
CA SER A 236 -10.47 -1.77 24.28
C SER A 236 -11.05 -2.96 23.52
N GLU A 237 -12.03 -2.73 22.62
CA GLU A 237 -12.62 -3.77 21.77
C GLU A 237 -11.57 -4.36 20.82
N PHE A 238 -10.71 -3.51 20.25
CA PHE A 238 -9.64 -3.93 19.34
C PHE A 238 -8.62 -4.83 20.04
N ARG A 239 -8.19 -4.47 21.26
CA ARG A 239 -7.31 -5.32 22.09
C ARG A 239 -7.97 -6.66 22.42
N ALA A 240 -9.23 -6.64 22.85
CA ALA A 240 -9.95 -7.86 23.22
C ALA A 240 -10.17 -8.81 22.04
N ALA A 241 -10.41 -8.28 20.83
CA ALA A 241 -10.55 -9.07 19.62
C ALA A 241 -9.22 -9.74 19.20
N SER A 242 -8.10 -9.04 19.35
CA SER A 242 -6.78 -9.53 18.94
C SER A 242 -6.16 -10.53 19.92
N GLY A 243 -6.61 -10.57 21.17
CA GLY A 243 -6.13 -11.49 22.20
C GLY A 243 -6.84 -12.86 22.25
N ARG A 244 -7.79 -13.14 21.34
CA ARG A 244 -8.54 -14.41 21.31
C ARG A 244 -7.94 -15.47 20.38
N ASP A 245 -6.86 -15.14 19.67
CA ASP A 245 -6.16 -16.02 18.73
C ASP A 245 -4.75 -16.45 19.22
N GLY A 246 -4.52 -16.40 20.54
CA GLY A 246 -3.27 -16.82 21.20
C GLY A 246 -3.42 -18.08 22.04
#